data_AF-Q0AY61-F1
#
_entry.id   AF-Q0AY61-F1
#
_cell.length_a   1.000
_cell.length_b   1.000
_cell.length_c   1.000
_cell.angle_alpha   90.00
_cell.angle_beta   90.00
_cell.angle_gamma   90.00
#
_symmetry.space_group_name_H-M   'P 1'
#
loop_
_entity.id
_entity.type
_entity.pdbx_description
1 polymer ?
#
loop_
_entity_poly.entity_id
_entity_poly.type
_entity_poly.pdbx_seq_one_letter_code
_entity_poly.pdbx_strand_id
1 'polypeptide(L)'
;MKGVMGVELIKITIDGKEVEVPAGTTIMKAADSVGINIPRLCYDPDLSALGACRLCVVEVEGNRLLPASCVTPIFPGMVVNTNSPAVVEARKTILELLVANHPLDCMTCDKLGDCKLADYCYQYGVKESPFVGEKHEYAIDDTNPFILRDLNKCILCGACVRACEEMTGQDNLSYLNRGFHRKATTAGDVDYIDSDCVFCGQCVAVCPTGALQEKTMVGQGRRWDIDRVRTTCPFCGTGCNFDLAVKNGKVIGVLSNPDSTVNQRSLCVKGRFGWDFIYNEKRLTTPLIKKNGKFEEASWDEAFDLIAQRFGEIKAQYGSESFAALSSARCTNEENYLVQKFTRAVMGNNNVDHCART
;
A
#
# COMPACT_ATOMS: atom_id res chain seq x y z
N MET A 1 -36.11 -13.39 19.59
CA MET A 1 -35.23 -14.44 19.05
C MET A 1 -35.04 -14.15 17.57
N LYS A 2 -33.94 -13.50 17.17
CA LYS A 2 -33.61 -13.33 15.75
C LYS A 2 -33.00 -14.65 15.28
N GLY A 3 -33.71 -15.38 14.43
CA GLY A 3 -33.23 -16.62 13.84
C GLY A 3 -31.95 -16.36 13.07
N VAL A 4 -30.89 -17.06 13.43
CA VAL A 4 -29.67 -17.17 12.64
C VAL A 4 -30.09 -17.85 11.34
N MET A 5 -30.12 -17.11 10.23
CA MET A 5 -30.25 -17.73 8.90
C MET A 5 -29.08 -18.69 8.74
N GLY A 6 -29.36 -19.99 8.74
CA GLY A 6 -28.34 -21.02 8.51
C GLY A 6 -27.71 -20.78 7.14
N VAL A 7 -26.40 -20.56 7.12
CA VAL A 7 -25.64 -20.46 5.88
C VAL A 7 -25.53 -21.86 5.29
N GLU A 8 -26.12 -22.09 4.12
CA GLU A 8 -25.98 -23.37 3.42
C GLU A 8 -24.52 -23.59 3.03
N LEU A 9 -23.93 -24.68 3.52
CA LEU A 9 -22.56 -25.07 3.22
C LEU A 9 -22.56 -26.03 2.03
N ILE A 10 -21.64 -25.78 1.08
CA ILE A 10 -21.44 -26.62 -0.09
C ILE A 10 -20.10 -27.32 0.04
N LYS A 11 -20.12 -28.65 -0.13
CA LYS A 11 -18.93 -29.50 -0.15
C LYS A 11 -18.44 -29.69 -1.59
N ILE A 12 -17.16 -29.42 -1.82
CA ILE A 12 -16.46 -29.58 -3.09
C ILE A 12 -15.09 -30.23 -2.88
N THR A 13 -14.43 -30.63 -3.96
CA THR A 13 -13.05 -31.14 -3.94
C THR A 13 -12.15 -30.25 -4.79
N ILE A 14 -11.03 -29.78 -4.24
CA ILE A 14 -10.00 -29.01 -4.97
C ILE A 14 -8.66 -29.71 -4.80
N ASP A 15 -8.05 -30.16 -5.91
CA ASP A 15 -6.79 -30.92 -5.92
C ASP A 15 -6.80 -32.11 -4.94
N GLY A 16 -7.91 -32.84 -4.89
CA GLY A 16 -8.11 -33.98 -3.99
C GLY A 16 -8.39 -33.64 -2.53
N LYS A 17 -8.40 -32.35 -2.14
CA LYS A 17 -8.78 -31.91 -0.79
C LYS A 17 -10.27 -31.55 -0.75
N GLU A 18 -10.98 -32.09 0.24
CA GLU A 18 -12.36 -31.71 0.50
C GLU A 18 -12.42 -30.31 1.15
N VAL A 19 -13.32 -29.48 0.64
CA VAL A 19 -13.53 -28.10 1.10
C VAL A 19 -15.01 -27.89 1.33
N GLU A 20 -15.35 -27.30 2.48
CA GLU A 20 -16.72 -26.94 2.83
C GLU A 20 -16.79 -25.44 3.12
N VAL A 21 -17.55 -24.71 2.30
CA VAL A 21 -17.68 -23.25 2.40
C VAL A 21 -19.11 -22.80 2.08
N PRO A 22 -19.51 -21.58 2.47
CA PRO A 22 -20.83 -21.03 2.15
C PRO A 22 -21.18 -21.07 0.67
N ALA A 23 -22.46 -21.37 0.37
CA ALA A 23 -23.01 -21.23 -0.97
C ALA A 23 -22.76 -19.83 -1.55
N GLY A 24 -22.43 -19.76 -2.84
CA GLY A 24 -22.07 -18.51 -3.52
C GLY A 24 -20.60 -18.10 -3.40
N THR A 25 -19.79 -18.81 -2.61
CA THR A 25 -18.33 -18.63 -2.58
C THR A 25 -17.74 -18.96 -3.96
N THR A 26 -16.72 -18.23 -4.41
CA THR A 26 -16.03 -18.52 -5.67
C THR A 26 -14.98 -19.61 -5.48
N ILE A 27 -14.61 -20.31 -6.56
CA ILE A 27 -13.56 -21.33 -6.52
C ILE A 27 -12.26 -20.76 -5.91
N MET A 28 -11.89 -19.51 -6.25
CA MET A 28 -10.71 -18.84 -5.71
C MET A 28 -10.76 -18.73 -4.18
N LYS A 29 -11.87 -18.23 -3.63
CA LYS A 29 -12.03 -18.06 -2.18
C LYS A 29 -12.07 -19.41 -1.45
N ALA A 30 -12.66 -20.43 -2.08
CA ALA A 30 -12.66 -21.79 -1.55
C ALA A 30 -11.26 -22.42 -1.55
N ALA A 31 -10.45 -22.16 -2.58
CA ALA A 31 -9.06 -22.60 -2.61
C ALA A 31 -8.21 -21.91 -1.54
N ASP A 32 -8.39 -20.59 -1.36
CA ASP A 32 -7.67 -19.80 -0.36
C ASP A 32 -7.93 -20.29 1.08
N SER A 33 -9.16 -20.73 1.40
CA SER A 33 -9.52 -21.20 2.75
C SER A 33 -8.79 -22.49 3.16
N VAL A 34 -8.29 -23.26 2.20
CA VAL A 34 -7.51 -24.50 2.44
C VAL A 34 -6.04 -24.38 2.02
N GLY A 35 -5.57 -23.15 1.79
CA GLY A 35 -4.18 -22.85 1.47
C GLY A 35 -3.74 -23.29 0.07
N ILE A 36 -4.67 -23.50 -0.86
CA ILE A 36 -4.35 -23.77 -2.27
C ILE A 36 -4.20 -22.44 -3.00
N ASN A 37 -2.96 -22.11 -3.40
CA ASN A 37 -2.68 -20.85 -4.09
C ASN A 37 -2.92 -20.97 -5.60
N ILE A 38 -4.02 -20.38 -6.09
CA ILE A 38 -4.27 -20.21 -7.52
C ILE A 38 -3.63 -18.90 -8.02
N PRO A 39 -2.83 -18.93 -9.12
CA PRO A 39 -2.21 -17.75 -9.71
C PRO A 39 -3.19 -16.64 -10.09
N ARG A 40 -2.82 -15.39 -9.79
CA ARG A 40 -3.71 -14.23 -9.97
C ARG A 40 -3.00 -12.89 -10.17
N LEU A 41 -3.39 -12.16 -11.20
CA LEU A 41 -2.89 -10.80 -11.48
C LEU A 41 -3.93 -9.72 -11.20
N CYS A 42 -5.17 -9.91 -11.69
CA CYS A 42 -6.24 -8.92 -11.50
C CYS A 42 -7.07 -9.14 -10.23
N TYR A 43 -6.97 -10.30 -9.58
CA TYR A 43 -7.75 -10.55 -8.37
C TYR A 43 -7.03 -9.97 -7.15
N ASP A 44 -7.80 -9.27 -6.33
CA ASP A 44 -7.41 -8.80 -5.01
C ASP A 44 -8.60 -9.05 -4.06
N PRO A 45 -8.40 -9.58 -2.84
CA PRO A 45 -9.50 -9.85 -1.92
C PRO A 45 -10.29 -8.60 -1.51
N ASP A 46 -9.67 -7.42 -1.59
CA ASP A 46 -10.28 -6.15 -1.18
C ASP A 46 -11.00 -5.44 -2.34
N LEU A 47 -11.05 -6.05 -3.54
CA LEU A 47 -11.67 -5.49 -4.74
C LEU A 47 -12.72 -6.45 -5.34
N SER A 48 -13.70 -5.89 -6.04
CA SER A 48 -14.76 -6.65 -6.75
C SER A 48 -14.17 -7.61 -7.79
N ALA A 49 -14.69 -8.83 -7.93
CA ALA A 49 -14.09 -9.79 -8.87
C ALA A 49 -14.38 -9.41 -10.35
N LEU A 50 -13.33 -9.33 -11.17
CA LEU A 50 -13.44 -8.89 -12.59
C LEU A 50 -13.23 -10.02 -13.61
N GLY A 51 -12.37 -11.00 -13.33
CA GLY A 51 -12.06 -12.08 -14.28
C GLY A 51 -11.26 -11.67 -15.53
N ALA A 52 -10.64 -10.47 -15.55
CA ALA A 52 -9.97 -9.91 -16.72
C ALA A 52 -8.70 -10.66 -17.15
N CYS A 53 -7.77 -10.95 -16.23
CA CYS A 53 -6.45 -11.47 -16.61
C CYS A 53 -6.44 -12.95 -17.05
N ARG A 54 -7.50 -13.70 -16.75
CA ARG A 54 -7.64 -15.15 -17.00
C ARG A 54 -6.54 -16.06 -16.42
N LEU A 55 -5.53 -15.56 -15.71
CA LEU A 55 -4.46 -16.39 -15.15
C LEU A 55 -4.97 -17.42 -14.11
N CYS A 56 -6.08 -17.11 -13.44
CA CYS A 56 -6.70 -17.97 -12.43
C CYS A 56 -7.59 -19.09 -12.99
N VAL A 57 -7.43 -19.44 -14.27
CA VAL A 57 -8.17 -20.55 -14.87
C VAL A 57 -7.88 -21.87 -14.14
N VAL A 58 -8.91 -22.70 -14.06
CA VAL A 58 -8.89 -24.03 -13.42
C VAL A 58 -9.68 -25.00 -14.29
N GLU A 59 -9.41 -26.29 -14.14
CA GLU A 59 -10.23 -27.33 -14.74
C GLU A 59 -11.29 -27.78 -13.75
N VAL A 60 -12.54 -27.91 -14.22
CA VAL A 60 -13.66 -28.41 -13.44
C VAL A 60 -14.18 -29.65 -14.15
N GLU A 61 -14.29 -30.78 -13.44
CA GLU A 61 -14.73 -32.03 -14.05
C GLU A 61 -16.11 -31.89 -14.71
N GLY A 62 -16.25 -32.43 -15.93
CA GLY A 62 -17.45 -32.28 -16.75
C GLY A 62 -17.58 -30.93 -17.47
N ASN A 63 -16.72 -29.94 -17.19
CA ASN A 63 -16.68 -28.68 -17.91
C ASN A 63 -15.68 -28.75 -19.07
N ARG A 64 -16.14 -28.44 -20.29
CA ARG A 64 -15.29 -28.42 -21.48
C ARG A 64 -14.29 -27.24 -21.49
N LEU A 65 -14.65 -26.14 -20.83
CA LEU A 65 -13.84 -24.92 -20.79
C LEU A 65 -13.09 -24.83 -19.46
N LEU A 66 -12.04 -24.00 -19.43
CA LEU A 66 -11.35 -23.64 -18.19
C LEU A 66 -11.96 -22.36 -17.61
N PRO A 67 -12.90 -22.44 -16.64
CA PRO A 67 -13.48 -21.27 -16.00
C PRO A 67 -12.44 -20.49 -15.18
N ALA A 68 -12.67 -19.19 -15.00
CA ALA A 68 -11.85 -18.36 -14.13
C ALA A 68 -12.31 -18.51 -12.68
N SER A 69 -11.44 -19.05 -11.83
CA SER A 69 -11.79 -19.35 -10.43
C SER A 69 -12.24 -18.14 -9.61
N CYS A 70 -11.80 -16.92 -9.96
CA CYS A 70 -12.14 -15.71 -9.21
C CYS A 70 -13.60 -15.26 -9.33
N VAL A 71 -14.31 -15.67 -10.38
CA VAL A 71 -15.71 -15.26 -10.64
C VAL A 71 -16.67 -16.45 -10.70
N THR A 72 -16.17 -17.67 -10.81
CA THR A 72 -17.01 -18.87 -10.89
C THR A 72 -17.45 -19.30 -9.48
N PRO A 73 -18.76 -19.30 -9.17
CA PRO A 73 -19.28 -19.81 -7.91
C PRO A 73 -19.15 -21.33 -7.85
N ILE A 74 -18.99 -21.86 -6.65
CA ILE A 74 -18.97 -23.30 -6.40
C ILE A 74 -20.38 -23.90 -6.48
N PHE A 75 -20.47 -25.19 -6.79
CA PHE A 75 -21.73 -25.96 -6.74
C PHE A 75 -21.50 -27.35 -6.11
N PRO A 76 -22.54 -28.00 -5.57
CA PRO A 76 -22.38 -29.29 -4.87
C PRO A 76 -21.74 -30.37 -5.75
N GLY A 77 -20.75 -31.07 -5.20
CA GLY A 77 -20.05 -32.14 -5.91
C GLY A 77 -19.05 -31.65 -6.97
N MET A 78 -18.76 -30.35 -7.04
CA MET A 78 -17.73 -29.81 -7.93
C MET A 78 -16.35 -30.41 -7.58
N VAL A 79 -15.65 -30.88 -8.61
CA VAL A 79 -14.24 -31.32 -8.51
C VAL A 79 -13.40 -30.40 -9.38
N VAL A 80 -12.40 -29.75 -8.75
CA VAL A 80 -11.53 -28.75 -9.37
C VAL A 80 -10.09 -29.24 -9.37
N ASN A 81 -9.43 -29.17 -10.52
CA ASN A 81 -8.00 -29.40 -10.68
C ASN A 81 -7.31 -28.07 -11.05
N THR A 82 -6.35 -27.63 -10.22
CA THR A 82 -5.69 -26.33 -10.38
C THR A 82 -4.39 -26.40 -11.18
N ASN A 83 -3.86 -27.61 -11.44
CA ASN A 83 -2.56 -27.85 -12.07
C ASN A 83 -2.58 -28.95 -13.13
N SER A 84 -3.73 -29.21 -13.77
CA SER A 84 -3.77 -30.15 -14.89
C SER A 84 -2.95 -29.64 -16.08
N PRO A 85 -2.53 -30.53 -17.01
CA PRO A 85 -1.74 -30.13 -18.17
C PRO A 85 -2.37 -28.98 -18.97
N ALA A 86 -3.69 -29.03 -19.20
CA ALA A 86 -4.44 -27.99 -19.90
C ALA A 86 -4.43 -26.64 -19.15
N VAL A 87 -4.52 -26.66 -17.82
CA VAL A 87 -4.46 -25.44 -17.00
C VAL A 87 -3.06 -24.81 -17.05
N VAL A 88 -2.01 -25.63 -16.94
CA VAL A 88 -0.62 -25.16 -16.99
C VAL A 88 -0.31 -24.56 -18.36
N GLU A 89 -0.72 -25.22 -19.44
CA GLU A 89 -0.57 -24.72 -20.80
C GLU A 89 -1.30 -23.39 -20.99
N ALA A 90 -2.58 -23.32 -20.59
CA ALA A 90 -3.37 -22.09 -20.71
C ALA A 90 -2.74 -20.91 -19.95
N ARG A 91 -2.25 -21.13 -18.72
CA ARG A 91 -1.56 -20.10 -17.94
C ARG A 91 -0.28 -19.63 -18.61
N LYS A 92 0.51 -20.56 -19.15
CA LYS A 92 1.73 -20.24 -19.89
C LYS A 92 1.42 -19.38 -21.12
N THR A 93 0.43 -19.76 -21.93
CA THR A 93 0.01 -18.97 -23.10
C THR A 93 -0.51 -17.59 -22.72
N ILE A 94 -1.27 -17.47 -21.63
CA ILE A 94 -1.74 -16.16 -21.13
C ILE A 94 -0.55 -15.28 -20.75
N LEU A 95 0.44 -15.81 -20.04
CA LEU A 95 1.64 -15.07 -19.66
C LEU A 95 2.46 -14.66 -20.89
N GLU A 96 2.63 -15.56 -21.86
CA GLU A 96 3.27 -15.25 -23.15
C GLU A 96 2.56 -14.09 -23.87
N LEU A 97 1.23 -14.09 -23.93
CA LEU A 97 0.44 -12.99 -24.51
C LEU A 97 0.58 -11.68 -23.73
N LEU A 98 0.63 -11.73 -22.40
CA LEU A 98 0.86 -10.54 -21.57
C LEU A 98 2.26 -9.96 -21.82
N VAL A 99 3.27 -10.82 -21.94
CA VAL A 99 4.66 -10.43 -22.18
C VAL A 99 4.88 -9.93 -23.61
N ALA A 100 4.07 -10.35 -24.59
CA ALA A 100 4.17 -9.92 -25.99
C ALA A 100 4.21 -8.39 -26.14
N ASN A 101 3.41 -7.68 -25.34
CA ASN A 101 3.30 -6.21 -25.33
C ASN A 101 3.97 -5.56 -24.10
N HIS A 102 4.68 -6.33 -23.27
CA HIS A 102 5.36 -5.82 -22.09
C HIS A 102 6.85 -5.60 -22.37
N PRO A 103 7.48 -4.51 -21.89
CA PRO A 103 8.92 -4.33 -22.00
C PRO A 103 9.64 -5.40 -21.16
N LEU A 104 10.71 -5.98 -21.71
CA LEU A 104 11.56 -6.97 -21.02
C LEU A 104 12.69 -6.29 -20.23
N ASP A 105 12.35 -5.27 -19.45
CA ASP A 105 13.29 -4.45 -18.67
C ASP A 105 13.34 -4.87 -17.19
N CYS A 106 12.96 -6.11 -16.86
CA CYS A 106 12.92 -6.62 -15.49
C CYS A 106 14.24 -6.37 -14.74
N MET A 107 15.38 -6.54 -15.45
CA MET A 107 16.72 -6.31 -14.91
C MET A 107 17.02 -4.85 -14.57
N THR A 108 16.13 -3.91 -14.84
CA THR A 108 16.23 -2.49 -14.44
C THR A 108 14.94 -1.98 -13.76
N CYS A 109 13.89 -2.79 -13.69
CA CYS A 109 12.62 -2.42 -13.07
C CYS A 109 12.65 -2.52 -11.52
N ASP A 110 12.30 -1.43 -10.83
CA ASP A 110 12.30 -1.35 -9.35
C ASP A 110 11.18 -2.18 -8.69
N LYS A 111 10.18 -2.63 -9.45
CA LYS A 111 9.15 -3.55 -8.95
C LYS A 111 9.65 -5.00 -8.85
N LEU A 112 10.82 -5.32 -9.43
CA LEU A 112 11.36 -6.68 -9.38
C LEU A 112 11.58 -7.13 -7.91
N GLY A 113 11.11 -8.32 -7.58
CA GLY A 113 10.99 -8.85 -6.22
C GLY A 113 9.61 -8.67 -5.57
N ASP A 114 8.75 -7.83 -6.16
CA ASP A 114 7.33 -7.64 -5.78
C ASP A 114 6.43 -7.58 -7.04
N CYS A 115 6.91 -8.09 -8.18
CA CYS A 115 6.21 -8.07 -9.45
C CYS A 115 5.59 -9.44 -9.72
N LYS A 116 4.27 -9.56 -9.51
CA LYS A 116 3.55 -10.82 -9.71
C LYS A 116 3.66 -11.35 -11.14
N LEU A 117 3.73 -10.47 -12.14
CA LEU A 117 3.91 -10.89 -13.53
C LEU A 117 5.25 -11.60 -13.71
N ALA A 118 6.33 -11.05 -13.16
CA ALA A 118 7.66 -11.66 -13.22
C ALA A 118 7.70 -13.00 -12.47
N ASP A 119 7.09 -13.06 -11.29
CA ASP A 119 7.02 -14.30 -10.47
C ASP A 119 6.31 -15.42 -11.21
N TYR A 120 5.17 -15.12 -11.85
CA TYR A 120 4.44 -16.11 -12.64
C TYR A 120 5.17 -16.47 -13.94
N CYS A 121 5.82 -15.53 -14.61
CA CYS A 121 6.65 -15.87 -15.77
C CYS A 121 7.79 -16.83 -15.37
N TYR A 122 8.43 -16.60 -14.22
CA TYR A 122 9.42 -17.51 -13.66
C TYR A 122 8.81 -18.89 -13.36
N GLN A 123 7.67 -18.93 -12.65
CA GLN A 123 7.00 -20.19 -12.27
C GLN A 123 6.62 -21.05 -13.49
N TYR A 124 6.15 -20.43 -14.59
CA TYR A 124 5.69 -21.14 -15.80
C TYR A 124 6.76 -21.23 -16.90
N GLY A 125 7.99 -20.79 -16.63
CA GLY A 125 9.11 -20.86 -17.56
C GLY A 125 8.97 -19.98 -18.81
N VAL A 126 8.27 -18.85 -18.70
CA VAL A 126 8.12 -17.86 -19.78
C VAL A 126 9.33 -16.95 -19.80
N LYS A 127 10.17 -17.08 -20.84
CA LYS A 127 11.38 -16.27 -21.04
C LYS A 127 11.14 -15.09 -21.97
N GLU A 128 10.40 -15.34 -23.03
CA GLU A 128 9.98 -14.38 -24.04
C GLU A 128 8.63 -14.82 -24.61
N SER A 129 7.97 -13.91 -25.32
CA SER A 129 6.74 -14.23 -26.04
C SER A 129 7.07 -14.80 -27.43
N PRO A 130 6.50 -15.94 -27.84
CA PRO A 130 6.56 -16.39 -29.23
C PRO A 130 5.68 -15.55 -30.16
N PHE A 131 4.76 -14.75 -29.60
CA PHE A 131 3.90 -13.83 -30.35
C PHE A 131 4.64 -12.54 -30.65
N VAL A 132 4.74 -12.23 -31.95
CA VAL A 132 5.30 -10.99 -32.48
C VAL A 132 4.16 -10.11 -32.99
N GLY A 133 4.22 -8.81 -32.75
CA GLY A 133 3.19 -7.88 -33.17
C GLY A 133 3.51 -6.43 -32.82
N GLU A 134 2.54 -5.56 -33.08
CA GLU A 134 2.56 -4.17 -32.64
C GLU A 134 2.70 -4.11 -31.11
N LYS A 135 3.47 -3.13 -30.63
CA LYS A 135 3.58 -2.82 -29.20
C LYS A 135 3.15 -1.40 -28.94
N HIS A 136 2.64 -1.14 -27.74
CA HIS A 136 2.41 0.23 -27.32
C HIS A 136 3.71 0.95 -27.00
N GLU A 137 3.72 2.24 -27.31
CA GLU A 137 4.75 3.18 -26.90
C GLU A 137 4.04 4.41 -26.34
N TYR A 138 3.76 4.36 -25.04
CA TYR A 138 3.14 5.45 -24.31
C TYR A 138 4.21 6.34 -23.68
N ALA A 139 3.94 7.65 -23.67
CA ALA A 139 4.69 8.58 -22.85
C ALA A 139 4.58 8.20 -21.37
N ILE A 140 5.70 8.33 -20.65
CA ILE A 140 5.75 8.12 -19.21
C ILE A 140 5.18 9.38 -18.54
N ASP A 141 4.16 9.20 -17.71
CA ASP A 141 3.61 10.29 -16.89
C ASP A 141 4.42 10.37 -15.59
N ASP A 142 5.26 11.41 -15.53
CA ASP A 142 6.07 11.78 -14.36
C ASP A 142 5.70 13.17 -13.80
N THR A 143 4.55 13.71 -14.22
CA THR A 143 4.09 15.03 -13.80
C THR A 143 3.64 15.05 -12.34
N ASN A 144 3.17 13.90 -11.84
CA ASN A 144 2.78 13.74 -10.46
C ASN A 144 4.02 13.78 -9.54
N PRO A 145 3.98 14.54 -8.43
CA PRO A 145 5.13 14.64 -7.53
C PRO A 145 5.46 13.34 -6.77
N PHE A 146 4.53 12.38 -6.70
CA PHE A 146 4.63 11.20 -5.85
C PHE A 146 4.57 9.86 -6.60
N ILE A 147 3.89 9.81 -7.73
CA ILE A 147 3.61 8.58 -8.47
C ILE A 147 4.23 8.65 -9.86
N LEU A 148 5.10 7.71 -10.18
CA LEU A 148 5.56 7.49 -11.55
C LEU A 148 4.63 6.50 -12.25
N ARG A 149 4.16 6.86 -13.45
CA ARG A 149 3.24 6.03 -14.23
C ARG A 149 3.82 5.69 -15.61
N ASP A 150 4.14 4.42 -15.78
CA ASP A 150 4.65 3.85 -17.04
C ASP A 150 3.66 2.81 -17.57
N LEU A 151 2.76 3.25 -18.45
CA LEU A 151 1.71 2.39 -18.99
C LEU A 151 2.23 1.33 -19.97
N ASN A 152 3.47 1.42 -20.44
CA ASN A 152 4.08 0.35 -21.23
C ASN A 152 4.19 -0.95 -20.40
N LYS A 153 4.25 -0.82 -19.08
CA LYS A 153 4.27 -1.95 -18.12
C LYS A 153 2.87 -2.38 -17.68
N CYS A 154 1.80 -1.77 -18.19
CA CYS A 154 0.44 -2.07 -17.78
C CYS A 154 -0.09 -3.32 -18.49
N ILE A 155 -0.66 -4.25 -17.71
CA ILE A 155 -1.32 -5.46 -18.22
C ILE A 155 -2.86 -5.34 -18.26
N LEU A 156 -3.38 -4.11 -18.16
CA LEU A 156 -4.82 -3.79 -18.17
C LEU A 156 -5.65 -4.61 -17.16
N CYS A 157 -5.07 -4.99 -16.01
CA CYS A 157 -5.74 -5.83 -15.02
C CYS A 157 -6.91 -5.16 -14.28
N GLY A 158 -6.99 -3.82 -14.31
CA GLY A 158 -8.09 -3.07 -13.71
C GLY A 158 -8.05 -3.02 -12.19
N ALA A 159 -6.94 -3.41 -11.54
CA ALA A 159 -6.77 -3.24 -10.11
C ALA A 159 -6.75 -1.76 -9.73
N CYS A 160 -6.01 -0.92 -10.46
CA CYS A 160 -5.93 0.52 -10.20
C CYS A 160 -7.28 1.24 -10.39
N VAL A 161 -8.03 0.89 -11.44
CA VAL A 161 -9.38 1.42 -11.73
C VAL A 161 -10.32 1.12 -10.57
N ARG A 162 -10.48 -0.17 -10.24
CA ARG A 162 -11.34 -0.60 -9.12
C ARG A 162 -10.89 -0.05 -7.78
N ALA A 163 -9.59 0.05 -7.51
CA ALA A 163 -9.11 0.65 -6.26
C ALA A 163 -9.42 2.15 -6.17
N CYS A 164 -9.40 2.88 -7.30
CA CYS A 164 -9.75 4.30 -7.33
C CYS A 164 -11.25 4.52 -7.07
N GLU A 165 -12.10 3.66 -7.63
CA GLU A 165 -13.55 3.68 -7.47
C GLU A 165 -14.00 3.10 -6.12
N GLU A 166 -13.63 1.86 -5.79
CA GLU A 166 -14.20 1.08 -4.68
C GLU A 166 -13.57 1.40 -3.33
N MET A 167 -12.25 1.67 -3.29
CA MET A 167 -11.54 1.91 -2.02
C MET A 167 -11.50 3.39 -1.67
N THR A 168 -11.19 4.25 -2.64
CA THR A 168 -11.07 5.69 -2.41
C THR A 168 -12.38 6.43 -2.68
N GLY A 169 -13.24 5.93 -3.58
CA GLY A 169 -14.46 6.64 -3.99
C GLY A 169 -14.20 7.81 -4.93
N GLN A 170 -13.03 7.88 -5.58
CA GLN A 170 -12.66 9.02 -6.43
C GLN A 170 -13.06 8.83 -7.90
N ASP A 171 -13.06 7.58 -8.39
CA ASP A 171 -13.42 7.23 -9.77
C ASP A 171 -12.65 8.03 -10.86
N ASN A 172 -11.40 8.40 -10.57
CA ASN A 172 -10.57 9.17 -11.50
C ASN A 172 -9.95 8.30 -12.62
N LEU A 173 -9.91 6.98 -12.46
CA LEU A 173 -9.28 6.06 -13.40
C LEU A 173 -10.33 5.18 -14.06
N SER A 174 -10.32 5.12 -15.38
CA SER A 174 -11.17 4.23 -16.16
C SER A 174 -10.41 3.66 -17.36
N TYR A 175 -11.13 3.06 -18.30
CA TYR A 175 -10.58 2.58 -19.56
C TYR A 175 -11.07 3.42 -20.74
N LEU A 176 -10.12 3.99 -21.48
CA LEU A 176 -10.38 4.62 -22.75
C LEU A 176 -10.13 3.62 -23.89
N ASN A 177 -10.81 3.82 -25.04
CA ASN A 177 -10.70 3.01 -26.24
C ASN A 177 -11.13 1.53 -26.06
N ARG A 178 -10.86 0.69 -27.08
CA ARG A 178 -11.27 -0.72 -27.12
C ARG A 178 -10.19 -1.61 -27.75
N GLY A 179 -10.26 -2.90 -27.46
CA GLY A 179 -9.36 -3.91 -28.03
C GLY A 179 -7.90 -3.64 -27.66
N PHE A 180 -7.00 -3.76 -28.64
CA PHE A 180 -5.58 -3.51 -28.46
C PHE A 180 -5.31 -2.09 -27.97
N HIS A 181 -6.00 -1.07 -28.48
CA HIS A 181 -5.78 0.33 -28.10
C HIS A 181 -6.37 0.73 -26.72
N ARG A 182 -6.92 -0.21 -25.96
CA ARG A 182 -7.52 0.06 -24.65
C ARG A 182 -6.45 0.54 -23.67
N LYS A 183 -6.69 1.67 -23.01
CA LYS A 183 -5.73 2.32 -22.10
C LYS A 183 -6.38 2.57 -20.74
N ALA A 184 -5.72 2.14 -19.65
CA ALA A 184 -6.17 2.47 -18.29
C ALA A 184 -5.72 3.90 -17.96
N THR A 185 -6.63 4.86 -17.99
CA THR A 185 -6.32 6.30 -17.95
C THR A 185 -7.41 7.16 -17.29
N THR A 186 -7.11 8.44 -17.14
CA THR A 186 -8.01 9.45 -16.55
C THR A 186 -9.06 9.91 -17.56
N ALA A 187 -10.07 10.65 -17.11
CA ALA A 187 -11.01 11.30 -18.02
C ALA A 187 -10.26 12.25 -18.96
N GLY A 188 -10.49 12.11 -20.28
CA GLY A 188 -9.81 12.92 -21.30
C GLY A 188 -8.36 12.51 -21.60
N ASP A 189 -7.87 11.41 -21.01
CA ASP A 189 -6.47 10.93 -21.17
C ASP A 189 -5.40 11.96 -20.80
N VAL A 190 -5.67 12.72 -19.74
CA VAL A 190 -4.74 13.73 -19.18
C VAL A 190 -3.85 13.12 -18.11
N ASP A 191 -2.74 13.80 -17.80
CA ASP A 191 -1.84 13.36 -16.74
C ASP A 191 -2.48 13.47 -15.35
N TYR A 192 -1.92 12.76 -14.37
CA TYR A 192 -2.51 12.74 -13.02
C TYR A 192 -2.63 14.12 -12.39
N ILE A 193 -1.68 15.03 -12.65
CA ILE A 193 -1.67 16.38 -12.10
C ILE A 193 -2.82 17.25 -12.62
N ASP A 194 -3.31 16.96 -13.84
CA ASP A 194 -4.38 17.69 -14.52
C ASP A 194 -5.75 17.00 -14.38
N SER A 195 -5.80 15.90 -13.61
CA SER A 195 -7.01 15.10 -13.38
C SER A 195 -7.58 15.32 -11.97
N ASP A 196 -8.70 14.68 -11.67
CA ASP A 196 -9.31 14.67 -10.32
C ASP A 196 -8.56 13.74 -9.34
N CYS A 197 -7.29 13.40 -9.59
CA CYS A 197 -6.52 12.53 -8.71
C CYS A 197 -6.16 13.23 -7.39
N VAL A 198 -6.51 12.62 -6.26
CA VAL A 198 -6.16 13.12 -4.91
C VAL A 198 -4.81 12.58 -4.38
N PHE A 199 -4.05 11.91 -5.23
CA PHE A 199 -2.70 11.39 -4.95
C PHE A 199 -2.61 10.45 -3.72
N CYS A 200 -3.66 9.68 -3.45
CA CYS A 200 -3.66 8.72 -2.33
C CYS A 200 -2.71 7.52 -2.53
N GLY A 201 -2.32 7.23 -3.78
CA GLY A 201 -1.44 6.11 -4.13
C GLY A 201 -2.06 4.72 -3.95
N GLN A 202 -3.39 4.62 -3.82
CA GLN A 202 -4.04 3.30 -3.74
C GLN A 202 -3.83 2.47 -5.01
N CYS A 203 -3.79 3.11 -6.17
CA CYS A 203 -3.49 2.47 -7.44
C CYS A 203 -2.08 1.85 -7.47
N VAL A 204 -1.10 2.46 -6.81
CA VAL A 204 0.27 1.94 -6.66
C VAL A 204 0.26 0.70 -5.76
N ALA A 205 -0.47 0.76 -4.64
CA ALA A 205 -0.55 -0.33 -3.68
C ALA A 205 -1.13 -1.63 -4.24
N VAL A 206 -1.99 -1.56 -5.27
CA VAL A 206 -2.62 -2.72 -5.90
C VAL A 206 -2.00 -3.11 -7.24
N CYS A 207 -1.05 -2.33 -7.78
CA CYS A 207 -0.48 -2.60 -9.09
C CYS A 207 0.40 -3.87 -9.05
N PRO A 208 0.09 -4.92 -9.84
CA PRO A 208 0.85 -6.17 -9.83
C PRO A 208 2.15 -6.09 -10.68
N THR A 209 2.38 -4.98 -11.38
CA THR A 209 3.53 -4.75 -12.27
C THR A 209 4.20 -3.41 -11.93
N GLY A 210 5.28 -3.07 -12.63
CA GLY A 210 5.98 -1.79 -12.48
C GLY A 210 5.29 -0.59 -13.16
N ALA A 211 4.01 -0.70 -13.52
CA ALA A 211 3.31 0.36 -14.25
C ALA A 211 2.98 1.58 -13.38
N LEU A 212 2.81 1.38 -12.08
CA LEU A 212 2.57 2.43 -11.10
C LEU A 212 3.53 2.23 -9.93
N GLN A 213 4.35 3.24 -9.64
CA GLN A 213 5.41 3.14 -8.65
C GLN A 213 5.49 4.41 -7.80
N GLU A 214 5.96 4.26 -6.57
CA GLU A 214 6.33 5.40 -5.73
C GLU A 214 7.58 6.08 -6.31
N LYS A 215 7.47 7.34 -6.73
CA LYS A 215 8.57 8.07 -7.39
C LYS A 215 9.82 8.14 -6.52
N THR A 216 9.65 8.30 -5.20
CA THR A 216 10.77 8.34 -4.24
C THR A 216 11.54 7.02 -4.13
N MET A 217 10.93 5.89 -4.50
CA MET A 217 11.54 4.57 -4.43
C MET A 217 12.22 4.14 -5.73
N VAL A 218 11.95 4.83 -6.84
CA VAL A 218 12.56 4.55 -8.15
C VAL A 218 14.07 4.74 -8.06
N GLY A 219 14.83 3.75 -8.51
CA GLY A 219 16.30 3.74 -8.47
C GLY A 219 16.93 3.63 -7.07
N GLN A 220 16.13 3.49 -6.00
CA GLN A 220 16.67 3.36 -4.64
C GLN A 220 17.19 1.96 -4.35
N GLY A 221 16.64 0.92 -4.98
CA GLY A 221 17.05 -0.48 -4.74
C GLY A 221 16.00 -1.50 -5.16
N ARG A 222 16.36 -2.78 -5.08
CA ARG A 222 15.41 -3.87 -5.36
C ARG A 222 14.49 -4.10 -4.17
N ARG A 223 13.32 -4.69 -4.42
CA ARG A 223 12.32 -4.92 -3.38
C ARG A 223 12.80 -5.88 -2.28
N TRP A 224 13.74 -6.78 -2.57
CA TRP A 224 14.38 -7.64 -1.58
C TRP A 224 15.53 -6.98 -0.80
N ASP A 225 16.01 -5.80 -1.23
CA ASP A 225 17.04 -5.02 -0.51
C ASP A 225 16.41 -4.06 0.52
N ILE A 226 15.08 -4.04 0.64
CA ILE A 226 14.33 -3.08 1.43
C ILE A 226 13.87 -3.74 2.73
N ASP A 227 14.33 -3.20 3.84
CA ASP A 227 13.83 -3.55 5.16
C ASP A 227 12.45 -2.91 5.37
N ARG A 228 11.52 -3.71 5.92
CA ARG A 228 10.15 -3.26 6.24
C ARG A 228 10.04 -3.05 7.74
N VAL A 229 9.84 -1.81 8.15
CA VAL A 229 9.66 -1.45 9.57
C VAL A 229 8.23 -0.97 9.80
N ARG A 230 7.41 -1.81 10.41
CA ARG A 230 6.02 -1.47 10.73
C ARG A 230 5.96 -0.31 11.73
N THR A 231 5.14 0.70 11.42
CA THR A 231 4.94 1.87 12.28
C THR A 231 3.52 2.42 12.16
N THR A 232 3.26 3.55 12.82
CA THR A 232 1.97 4.24 12.84
C THR A 232 2.10 5.65 12.28
N CYS A 233 1.12 6.05 11.47
CA CYS A 233 1.01 7.38 10.89
C CYS A 233 0.83 8.47 11.97
N PRO A 234 1.69 9.50 12.05
CA PRO A 234 1.57 10.55 13.07
C PRO A 234 0.62 11.70 12.69
N PHE A 235 -0.08 11.64 11.55
CA PHE A 235 -0.79 12.80 10.98
C PHE A 235 -2.21 13.06 11.51
N CYS A 236 -3.05 12.04 11.67
CA CYS A 236 -4.43 12.22 12.14
C CYS A 236 -4.75 11.17 13.20
N GLY A 237 -5.85 11.38 13.93
CA GLY A 237 -6.28 10.47 14.99
C GLY A 237 -6.71 9.07 14.53
N THR A 238 -6.71 8.80 13.22
CA THR A 238 -7.03 7.47 12.68
C THR A 238 -5.99 6.44 13.10
N GLY A 239 -4.69 6.80 13.14
CA GLY A 239 -3.64 5.87 13.54
C GLY A 239 -3.39 4.75 12.51
N CYS A 240 -3.43 5.05 11.21
CA CYS A 240 -3.12 4.07 10.16
C CYS A 240 -1.74 3.44 10.37
N ASN A 241 -1.62 2.11 10.26
CA ASN A 241 -0.33 1.44 10.19
C ASN A 241 0.13 1.24 8.75
N PHE A 242 1.44 1.23 8.57
CA PHE A 242 2.14 0.95 7.32
C PHE A 242 3.57 0.49 7.61
N ASP A 243 4.27 0.05 6.58
CA ASP A 243 5.69 -0.30 6.70
C ASP A 243 6.54 0.83 6.11
N LEU A 244 7.49 1.35 6.87
CA LEU A 244 8.55 2.17 6.32
C LEU A 244 9.45 1.27 5.46
N ALA A 245 9.70 1.69 4.22
CA ALA A 245 10.73 1.11 3.38
C ALA A 245 12.07 1.72 3.79
N VAL A 246 12.96 0.91 4.36
CA VAL A 246 14.27 1.33 4.85
C VAL A 246 15.36 0.66 4.04
N LYS A 247 16.35 1.43 3.61
CA LYS A 247 17.57 0.93 2.96
C LYS A 247 18.78 1.66 3.51
N ASN A 248 19.82 0.91 3.90
CA ASN A 248 21.05 1.47 4.47
C ASN A 248 20.79 2.45 5.64
N GLY A 249 19.83 2.12 6.50
CA GLY A 249 19.42 2.97 7.64
C GLY A 249 18.65 4.25 7.26
N LYS A 250 18.27 4.42 5.99
CA LYS A 250 17.47 5.56 5.52
C LYS A 250 16.08 5.11 5.08
N VAL A 251 15.06 5.89 5.44
CA VAL A 251 13.71 5.75 4.90
C VAL A 251 13.73 6.23 3.45
N ILE A 252 13.25 5.39 2.54
CA ILE A 252 13.15 5.68 1.10
C ILE A 252 11.70 5.72 0.61
N GLY A 253 10.75 5.29 1.44
CA GLY A 253 9.33 5.25 1.08
C GLY A 253 8.45 4.64 2.17
N VAL A 254 7.17 4.50 1.82
CA VAL A 254 6.16 3.84 2.65
C VAL A 254 5.47 2.78 1.81
N LEU A 255 5.38 1.57 2.35
CA LEU A 255 4.68 0.44 1.76
C LEU A 255 3.39 0.18 2.52
N SER A 256 2.33 -0.11 1.77
CA SER A 256 1.06 -0.56 2.34
C SER A 256 1.23 -1.91 3.03
N ASN A 257 0.52 -2.08 4.16
CA ASN A 257 0.49 -3.33 4.90
C ASN A 257 -0.97 -3.85 4.97
N PRO A 258 -1.36 -4.84 4.14
CA PRO A 258 -2.72 -5.39 4.14
C PRO A 258 -3.18 -5.92 5.50
N ASP A 259 -2.26 -6.36 6.36
CA ASP A 259 -2.54 -6.89 7.70
C ASP A 259 -2.65 -5.79 8.78
N SER A 260 -2.75 -4.52 8.37
CA SER A 260 -3.00 -3.42 9.30
C SER A 260 -4.43 -3.45 9.83
N THR A 261 -4.57 -3.41 11.16
CA THR A 261 -5.85 -3.48 11.86
C THR A 261 -6.79 -2.33 11.54
N VAL A 262 -6.25 -1.11 11.42
CA VAL A 262 -7.06 0.13 11.30
C VAL A 262 -7.46 0.40 9.86
N ASN A 263 -6.48 0.32 8.96
CA ASN A 263 -6.61 0.83 7.60
C ASN A 263 -6.32 -0.24 6.54
N GLN A 264 -5.96 -1.46 6.94
CA GLN A 264 -5.45 -2.48 6.03
C GLN A 264 -4.39 -1.85 5.13
N ARG A 265 -4.46 -2.07 3.81
CA ARG A 265 -3.51 -1.47 2.85
C ARG A 265 -3.73 0.02 2.57
N SER A 266 -4.84 0.62 2.97
CA SER A 266 -5.27 1.95 2.52
C SER A 266 -4.55 3.07 3.25
N LEU A 267 -4.08 4.08 2.52
CA LEU A 267 -3.39 5.25 3.06
C LEU A 267 -3.84 6.51 2.32
N CYS A 268 -3.85 7.65 3.01
CA CYS A 268 -3.97 8.95 2.36
C CYS A 268 -2.60 9.47 1.89
N VAL A 269 -2.61 10.52 1.05
CA VAL A 269 -1.39 11.17 0.53
C VAL A 269 -0.38 11.52 1.64
N LYS A 270 -0.85 12.02 2.79
CA LYS A 270 0.02 12.40 3.92
C LYS A 270 0.76 11.19 4.50
N GLY A 271 0.04 10.11 4.78
CA GLY A 271 0.64 8.91 5.37
C GLY A 271 1.56 8.17 4.40
N ARG A 272 1.23 8.18 3.10
CA ARG A 272 2.02 7.46 2.08
C ARG A 272 3.25 8.23 1.63
N PHE A 273 3.15 9.54 1.47
CA PHE A 273 4.22 10.33 0.83
C PHE A 273 4.81 11.42 1.72
N GLY A 274 4.12 11.84 2.79
CA GLY A 274 4.58 12.90 3.67
C GLY A 274 5.54 12.44 4.76
N TRP A 275 6.58 11.67 4.45
CA TRP A 275 7.57 11.17 5.42
C TRP A 275 8.94 11.83 5.31
N ASP A 276 9.22 12.50 4.19
CA ASP A 276 10.51 13.08 3.81
C ASP A 276 10.94 14.27 4.68
N PHE A 277 10.02 14.87 5.44
CA PHE A 277 10.30 15.96 6.38
C PHE A 277 11.37 15.61 7.44
N ILE A 278 11.61 14.32 7.70
CA ILE A 278 12.68 13.87 8.60
C ILE A 278 14.09 14.20 8.07
N TYR A 279 14.22 14.47 6.77
CA TYR A 279 15.45 14.85 6.09
C TYR A 279 15.49 16.34 5.71
N ASN A 280 14.50 17.13 6.13
CA ASN A 280 14.47 18.55 5.82
C ASN A 280 15.67 19.28 6.47
N GLU A 281 16.31 20.17 5.71
CA GLU A 281 17.46 20.97 6.19
C GLU A 281 17.12 21.86 7.39
N LYS A 282 15.83 22.20 7.57
CA LYS A 282 15.34 22.99 8.72
C LYS A 282 15.08 22.16 9.97
N ARG A 283 15.34 20.84 9.95
CA ARG A 283 15.18 19.98 11.12
C ARG A 283 16.19 20.40 12.21
N LEU A 284 15.68 20.65 13.41
CA LEU A 284 16.53 20.93 14.56
C LEU A 284 17.29 19.65 14.96
N THR A 285 18.61 19.73 14.95
CA THR A 285 19.53 18.62 15.29
C THR A 285 20.37 18.90 16.54
N THR A 286 20.39 20.15 16.99
CA THR A 286 21.14 20.62 18.17
C THR A 286 20.30 21.63 18.97
N PRO A 287 20.44 21.72 20.30
CA PRO A 287 19.82 22.77 21.10
C PRO A 287 20.24 24.18 20.63
N LEU A 288 19.32 25.13 20.69
CA LEU A 288 19.55 26.54 20.36
C LEU A 288 19.14 27.44 21.53
N ILE A 289 20.01 28.35 21.93
CA ILE A 289 19.75 29.35 22.98
C ILE A 289 19.72 30.74 22.36
N LYS A 290 18.76 31.56 22.76
CA LYS A 290 18.66 32.95 22.26
C LYS A 290 19.60 33.88 23.03
N LYS A 291 20.67 34.34 22.38
CA LYS A 291 21.65 35.30 22.90
C LYS A 291 21.62 36.57 22.04
N ASN A 292 21.53 37.75 22.66
CA ASN A 292 21.49 39.04 21.96
C ASN A 292 20.47 39.12 20.80
N GLY A 293 19.30 38.50 20.99
CA GLY A 293 18.23 38.49 19.99
C GLY A 293 18.35 37.42 18.89
N LYS A 294 19.43 36.64 18.85
CA LYS A 294 19.67 35.58 17.84
C LYS A 294 19.77 34.20 18.50
N PHE A 295 19.36 33.16 17.78
CA PHE A 295 19.57 31.77 18.22
C PHE A 295 20.99 31.34 17.87
N GLU A 296 21.69 30.81 18.87
CA GLU A 296 23.04 30.26 18.76
C GLU A 296 23.02 28.81 19.24
N GLU A 297 23.83 27.94 18.63
CA GLU A 297 23.95 26.54 19.04
C GLU A 297 24.49 26.42 20.46
N ALA A 298 23.99 25.43 21.19
CA ALA A 298 24.38 25.15 22.57
C ALA A 298 24.53 23.65 22.82
N SER A 299 25.30 23.28 23.84
CA SER A 299 25.32 21.90 24.32
C SER A 299 24.03 21.56 25.06
N TRP A 300 23.76 20.26 25.23
CA TRP A 300 22.64 19.80 26.05
C TRP A 300 22.77 20.25 27.51
N ASP A 301 23.98 20.21 28.08
CA ASP A 301 24.21 20.64 29.46
C ASP A 301 23.95 22.13 29.63
N GLU A 302 24.47 22.98 28.73
CA GLU A 302 24.22 24.43 28.76
C GLU A 302 22.73 24.74 28.63
N ALA A 303 22.03 24.05 27.73
CA ALA A 303 20.60 24.23 27.54
C ALA A 303 19.80 23.81 28.78
N PHE A 304 20.09 22.65 29.37
CA PHE A 304 19.37 22.16 30.54
C PHE A 304 19.68 22.98 31.80
N ASP A 305 20.92 23.38 32.02
CA ASP A 305 21.31 24.23 33.15
C ASP A 305 20.58 25.58 33.09
N LEU A 306 20.52 26.19 31.90
CA LEU A 306 19.79 27.43 31.70
C LEU A 306 18.28 27.25 31.96
N ILE A 307 17.68 26.17 31.45
CA ILE A 307 16.26 25.86 31.68
C ILE A 307 15.98 25.68 33.18
N ALA A 308 16.78 24.87 33.88
CA ALA A 308 16.61 24.58 35.29
C ALA A 308 16.77 25.84 36.15
N GLN A 309 17.81 26.64 35.88
CA GLN A 309 18.05 27.91 36.56
C GLN A 309 16.85 28.85 36.38
N ARG A 310 16.43 29.11 35.14
CA ARG A 310 15.34 30.07 34.85
C ARG A 310 14.00 29.62 35.39
N PHE A 311 13.66 28.34 35.27
CA PHE A 311 12.42 27.81 35.83
C PHE A 311 12.42 27.90 37.36
N GLY A 312 13.56 27.63 38.01
CA GLY A 312 13.73 27.79 39.45
C GLY A 312 13.57 29.24 39.92
N GLU A 313 14.25 30.19 39.24
CA GLU A 313 14.14 31.63 39.50
C GLU A 313 12.70 32.13 39.38
N ILE A 314 12.02 31.80 38.27
CA ILE A 314 10.64 32.20 38.01
C ILE A 314 9.70 31.64 39.08
N LYS A 315 9.83 30.35 39.41
CA LYS A 315 9.01 29.70 40.44
C LYS A 315 9.21 30.33 41.82
N ALA A 316 10.46 30.68 42.18
CA ALA A 316 10.76 31.33 43.45
C ALA A 316 10.21 32.75 43.53
N GLN A 317 10.24 33.51 42.42
CA GLN A 317 9.82 34.90 42.39
C GLN A 317 8.30 35.08 42.23
N TYR A 318 7.64 34.26 41.42
CA TYR A 318 6.23 34.43 41.02
C TYR A 318 5.31 33.28 41.45
N GLY A 319 5.84 32.23 42.08
CA GLY A 319 5.09 31.05 42.52
C GLY A 319 4.99 29.95 41.45
N SER A 320 4.45 28.80 41.82
CA SER A 320 4.31 27.66 40.89
C SER A 320 3.37 27.94 39.73
N GLU A 321 2.29 28.70 39.96
CA GLU A 321 1.26 28.98 38.94
C GLU A 321 1.73 29.84 37.77
N SER A 322 2.93 30.46 37.85
CA SER A 322 3.49 31.24 36.73
C SER A 322 4.10 30.37 35.62
N PHE A 323 4.18 29.05 35.82
CA PHE A 323 4.62 28.10 34.81
C PHE A 323 3.42 27.43 34.14
N ALA A 324 3.48 27.27 32.82
CA ALA A 324 2.56 26.45 32.05
C ALA A 324 3.31 25.62 31.00
N ALA A 325 2.80 24.43 30.69
CA ALA A 325 3.33 23.56 29.64
C ALA A 325 2.29 23.30 28.55
N LEU A 326 2.70 23.45 27.29
CA LEU A 326 1.93 23.06 26.12
C LEU A 326 2.62 21.89 25.44
N SER A 327 2.02 20.71 25.53
CA SER A 327 2.51 19.51 24.86
C SER A 327 1.93 19.36 23.45
N SER A 328 2.37 18.32 22.73
CA SER A 328 1.97 18.05 21.35
C SER A 328 1.15 16.76 21.23
N ALA A 329 0.05 16.82 20.47
CA ALA A 329 -0.70 15.64 20.05
C ALA A 329 0.06 14.77 19.03
N ARG A 330 1.25 15.19 18.59
CA ARG A 330 2.18 14.41 17.76
C ARG A 330 3.20 13.64 18.58
N CYS A 331 3.37 14.01 19.84
CA CYS A 331 4.23 13.29 20.77
C CYS A 331 3.56 11.99 21.21
N THR A 332 4.38 11.06 21.70
CA THR A 332 3.91 9.80 22.27
C THR A 332 3.14 10.04 23.58
N ASN A 333 2.36 9.05 24.00
CA ASN A 333 1.64 9.12 25.27
C ASN A 333 2.61 9.16 26.46
N GLU A 334 3.75 8.50 26.33
CA GLU A 334 4.86 8.47 27.28
C GLU A 334 5.48 9.87 27.45
N GLU A 335 5.76 10.58 26.36
CA GLU A 335 6.26 11.96 26.41
C GLU A 335 5.21 12.91 27.02
N ASN A 336 3.94 12.78 26.62
CA ASN A 336 2.85 13.55 27.21
C ASN A 336 2.69 13.28 28.71
N TYR A 337 2.88 12.03 29.14
CA TYR A 337 2.91 11.65 30.55
C TYR A 337 4.08 12.30 31.29
N LEU A 338 5.27 12.36 30.69
CA LEU A 338 6.43 13.03 31.27
C LEU A 338 6.20 14.53 31.43
N VAL A 339 5.65 15.20 30.42
CA VAL A 339 5.35 16.64 30.48
C VAL A 339 4.35 16.94 31.60
N GLN A 340 3.23 16.22 31.67
CA GLN A 340 2.26 16.46 32.74
C GLN A 340 2.81 16.13 34.13
N LYS A 341 3.68 15.11 34.24
CA LYS A 341 4.33 14.74 35.50
C LYS A 341 5.30 15.83 35.93
N PHE A 342 6.09 16.38 35.01
CA PHE A 342 6.98 17.49 35.29
C PHE A 342 6.21 18.72 35.79
N THR A 343 5.14 19.11 35.09
CA THR A 343 4.30 20.25 35.51
C THR A 343 3.70 20.06 36.91
N ARG A 344 3.13 18.89 37.18
CA ARG A 344 2.44 18.62 38.46
C ARG A 344 3.38 18.33 39.61
N ALA A 345 4.38 17.47 39.42
CA ALA A 345 5.24 17.00 40.50
C ALA A 345 6.46 17.90 40.73
N VAL A 346 7.03 18.50 39.67
CA VAL A 346 8.25 19.32 39.78
C VAL A 346 7.90 20.80 39.89
N MET A 347 7.06 21.30 38.98
CA MET A 347 6.67 22.72 39.00
C MET A 347 5.57 23.01 40.03
N GLY A 348 4.70 22.03 40.34
CA GLY A 348 3.74 22.11 41.44
C GLY A 348 2.47 22.86 41.07
N ASN A 349 1.99 22.72 39.83
CA ASN A 349 0.73 23.31 39.37
C ASN A 349 0.02 22.37 38.37
N ASN A 350 -1.18 22.75 37.91
CA ASN A 350 -1.97 21.98 36.94
C ASN A 350 -2.08 22.61 35.54
N ASN A 351 -1.27 23.63 35.25
CA ASN A 351 -1.28 24.40 34.01
C ASN A 351 -0.54 23.62 32.91
N VAL A 352 -1.12 22.50 32.51
CA VAL A 352 -0.64 21.68 31.39
C VAL A 352 -1.77 21.44 30.41
N ASP A 353 -1.48 21.62 29.13
CA ASP A 353 -2.45 21.45 28.04
C ASP A 353 -1.75 20.93 26.78
N HIS A 354 -2.49 20.68 25.70
CA HIS A 354 -1.93 20.29 24.41
C HIS A 354 -2.68 20.90 23.23
N CYS A 355 -2.05 20.85 22.05
CA CYS A 355 -2.56 21.50 20.83
C CYS A 355 -3.89 20.96 20.27
N ALA A 356 -4.44 19.88 20.81
CA ALA A 356 -5.68 19.24 20.30
C ALA A 356 -6.83 19.32 21.29
N ARG A 357 -6.87 20.37 22.13
CA ARG A 357 -8.03 20.69 22.96
C ARG A 357 -9.18 21.15 22.06
N THR A 358 -10.11 20.23 21.78
CA THR A 358 -11.41 20.52 21.16
C THR A 358 -12.43 20.94 22.18
#